data_AF-A0AA40D2M3-F1
#
_entry.id   AF-A0AA40D2M3-F1
#
_cell.length_a   1.000
_cell.length_b   1.000
_cell.length_c   1.000
_cell.angle_alpha   90.00
_cell.angle_beta   90.00
_cell.angle_gamma   90.00
#
_symmetry.space_group_name_H-M   'P 1'
#
loop_
_entity.id
_entity.type
_entity.pdbx_description
1 polymer ?
#
loop_
_entity_poly.entity_id
_entity_poly.type
_entity_poly.pdbx_seq_one_letter_code
_entity_poly.pdbx_strand_id
1 'polypeptide(L)'
;MSTIQESSSSEQDDFLDLLSIDTFSEPTTPTQEASDSPTTAELNPETPILSVQLSAPPTTPLNTPFAVTIKITYTGHLLNPDGTTTPATRPITFRSWPVLAWHQTDPSREGFRLYRHRPNNGSSDDAWELCEVDDGSICCFAIYDDPDKEVPVAKGNHLTTDFTSLHPGETWTTTETLQGETWSLLPDDAVPGDRFRFYFKGAYVDWWDWGDLEEHKRAGTTVLLPCWGGARTIMRETDKKMPTLVVPGAEEGVEFVVLDKNSAEGSAGEG
;
A
#
# COMPACT_ATOMS: atom_id res chain seq x y z
N MET A 1 -2.75 -66.09 41.82
CA MET A 1 -3.09 -65.11 42.88
C MET A 1 -2.38 -63.82 42.46
N SER A 2 -3.11 -62.94 41.77
CA SER A 2 -3.73 -61.72 42.32
C SER A 2 -2.70 -60.68 42.79
N THR A 3 -2.79 -59.37 42.63
CA THR A 3 -3.50 -58.39 41.78
C THR A 3 -2.91 -57.04 42.28
N ILE A 4 -2.35 -56.24 41.35
CA ILE A 4 -2.30 -54.76 41.22
C ILE A 4 -2.67 -53.84 42.42
N GLN A 5 -1.83 -52.83 42.68
CA GLN A 5 -2.17 -51.38 42.86
C GLN A 5 -0.88 -50.55 42.63
N GLU A 6 -0.76 -49.76 41.54
CA GLU A 6 -1.12 -48.31 41.37
C GLU A 6 -0.19 -47.35 42.18
N SER A 7 0.37 -46.22 41.71
CA SER A 7 0.31 -45.41 40.48
C SER A 7 1.31 -44.22 40.57
N SER A 8 1.55 -43.53 39.43
CA SER A 8 2.05 -42.13 39.25
C SER A 8 3.59 -41.92 39.18
N SER A 9 4.22 -41.85 37.99
CA SER A 9 4.35 -40.72 37.01
C SER A 9 5.21 -39.56 37.55
N SER A 10 6.24 -39.02 36.90
CA SER A 10 6.46 -38.77 35.48
C SER A 10 7.95 -38.49 35.21
N GLU A 11 8.50 -39.08 34.15
CA GLU A 11 9.79 -38.71 33.54
C GLU A 11 9.58 -37.43 32.70
N GLN A 12 10.45 -36.43 32.86
CA GLN A 12 10.63 -35.33 31.91
C GLN A 12 12.12 -35.09 31.70
N ASP A 13 12.46 -35.03 30.41
CA ASP A 13 13.78 -35.06 29.81
C ASP A 13 14.63 -33.80 30.06
N ASP A 14 15.93 -34.07 30.17
CA ASP A 14 17.03 -33.11 30.08
C ASP A 14 17.10 -32.43 28.70
N PHE A 15 17.00 -31.10 28.66
CA PHE A 15 17.58 -30.27 27.60
C PHE A 15 17.97 -28.90 28.19
N LEU A 16 19.13 -28.87 28.86
CA LEU A 16 19.85 -27.64 29.17
C LEU A 16 21.17 -27.68 28.39
N ASP A 17 21.26 -26.86 27.34
CA ASP A 17 22.33 -25.86 27.21
C ASP A 17 22.30 -25.18 25.83
N LEU A 18 22.66 -23.89 25.84
CA LEU A 18 22.96 -22.98 24.73
C LEU A 18 21.82 -22.05 24.26
N LEU A 19 21.40 -21.14 25.15
CA LEU A 19 21.07 -19.77 24.76
C LEU A 19 22.13 -18.84 25.32
N SER A 20 23.14 -18.52 24.50
CA SER A 20 24.06 -17.42 24.76
C SER A 20 23.46 -16.15 24.16
N ILE A 21 23.01 -15.26 25.05
CA ILE A 21 22.48 -13.93 24.74
C ILE A 21 23.63 -12.91 24.71
N ASP A 22 23.53 -12.03 23.72
CA ASP A 22 24.09 -10.68 23.57
C ASP A 22 25.60 -10.42 23.49
N THR A 23 26.01 -10.08 22.27
CA THR A 23 26.79 -8.85 22.05
C THR A 23 26.04 -7.95 21.08
N PHE A 24 25.33 -6.98 21.67
CA PHE A 24 24.67 -5.85 21.03
C PHE A 24 25.72 -5.03 20.24
N SER A 25 25.56 -4.94 18.93
CA SER A 25 26.28 -3.95 18.10
C SER A 25 25.33 -2.77 17.85
N GLU A 26 25.85 -1.56 18.05
CA GLU A 26 25.15 -0.26 18.04
C GLU A 26 24.31 -0.02 16.76
N PRO A 27 23.17 0.71 16.85
CA PRO A 27 22.40 1.08 15.67
C PRO A 27 23.15 2.19 14.92
N THR A 28 23.69 1.87 13.75
CA THR A 28 24.19 2.87 12.81
C THR A 28 23.01 3.32 11.94
N THR A 29 22.81 4.65 11.85
CA THR A 29 22.04 5.44 10.87
C THR A 29 21.12 4.69 9.88
N PRO A 30 19.83 5.04 9.74
CA PRO A 30 18.94 4.36 8.80
C PRO A 30 19.30 4.71 7.36
N THR A 31 20.21 3.94 6.79
CA THR A 31 20.30 3.77 5.34
C THR A 31 19.19 2.79 4.97
N GLN A 32 18.09 3.34 4.46
CA GLN A 32 17.23 2.73 3.44
C GLN A 32 17.13 1.19 3.50
N GLU A 33 16.12 0.66 4.17
CA GLU A 33 15.63 -0.70 3.90
C GLU A 33 15.06 -0.74 2.46
N ALA A 34 15.96 -0.85 1.49
CA ALA A 34 15.67 -0.96 0.07
C ALA A 34 15.31 -2.39 -0.35
N SER A 35 15.00 -3.31 0.57
CA SER A 35 15.08 -4.74 0.26
C SER A 35 13.76 -5.46 -0.09
N ASP A 36 12.56 -4.95 0.23
CA ASP A 36 11.33 -5.79 0.10
C ASP A 36 10.14 -5.14 -0.64
N SER A 37 10.25 -3.89 -1.10
CA SER A 37 9.19 -3.21 -1.85
C SER A 37 8.98 -3.83 -3.25
N PRO A 38 7.75 -3.88 -3.77
CA PRO A 38 7.50 -4.23 -5.16
C PRO A 38 8.30 -3.33 -6.10
N THR A 39 9.12 -3.94 -6.94
CA THR A 39 9.92 -3.23 -7.95
C THR A 39 9.64 -3.76 -9.33
N THR A 40 10.03 -2.98 -10.34
CA THR A 40 9.98 -3.41 -11.73
C THR A 40 10.78 -4.69 -12.00
N ALA A 41 11.75 -5.05 -11.15
CA ALA A 41 12.53 -6.27 -11.29
C ALA A 41 11.71 -7.56 -11.06
N GLU A 42 10.54 -7.45 -10.43
CA GLU A 42 9.64 -8.57 -10.16
C GLU A 42 8.58 -8.75 -11.25
N LEU A 43 8.56 -7.86 -12.23
CA LEU A 43 7.66 -7.96 -13.37
C LEU A 43 8.00 -9.19 -14.19
N ASN A 44 6.96 -9.91 -14.62
CA ASN A 44 7.13 -10.91 -15.67
C ASN A 44 7.55 -10.21 -16.98
N PRO A 45 8.28 -10.89 -17.86
CA PRO A 45 8.56 -10.35 -19.19
C PRO A 45 7.30 -9.89 -19.91
N GLU A 46 7.44 -8.83 -20.72
CA GLU A 46 6.37 -8.21 -21.49
C GLU A 46 5.30 -7.49 -20.63
N THR A 47 5.60 -7.22 -19.36
CA THR A 47 4.70 -6.47 -18.48
C THR A 47 4.93 -4.95 -18.63
N PRO A 48 3.85 -4.15 -18.69
CA PRO A 48 3.91 -2.69 -18.71
C PRO A 48 4.69 -2.11 -17.54
N ILE A 49 5.50 -1.08 -17.81
CA ILE A 49 6.25 -0.35 -16.79
C ILE A 49 5.45 0.89 -16.38
N LEU A 50 5.16 0.97 -15.08
CA LEU A 50 4.52 2.13 -14.45
C LEU A 50 5.56 2.95 -13.68
N SER A 51 5.28 4.23 -13.46
CA SER A 51 6.02 5.09 -12.52
C SER A 51 5.07 5.81 -11.58
N VAL A 52 5.55 6.17 -10.40
CA VAL A 52 4.73 6.82 -9.36
C VAL A 52 5.36 8.12 -8.90
N GLN A 53 4.52 9.14 -8.72
CA GLN A 53 4.88 10.40 -8.11
C GLN A 53 3.87 10.77 -7.02
N LEU A 54 4.39 11.22 -5.88
CA LEU A 54 3.60 11.74 -4.78
C LEU A 54 3.75 13.26 -4.73
N SER A 55 2.69 13.96 -4.35
CA SER A 55 2.74 15.40 -4.09
C SER A 55 1.73 15.79 -3.02
N ALA A 56 2.12 16.71 -2.14
CA ALA A 56 1.26 17.24 -1.10
C ALA A 56 1.68 18.68 -0.75
N PRO A 57 0.78 19.50 -0.20
CA PRO A 57 1.18 20.76 0.42
C PRO A 57 2.22 20.52 1.53
N PRO A 58 3.23 21.40 1.70
CA PRO A 58 4.29 21.22 2.68
C PRO A 58 3.82 21.43 4.13
N THR A 59 2.59 21.91 4.30
CA THR A 59 2.00 22.16 5.61
C THR A 59 0.52 21.83 5.59
N THR A 60 -0.02 21.49 6.76
CA THR A 60 -1.45 21.27 6.96
C THR A 60 -1.89 21.76 8.33
N PRO A 61 -3.01 22.49 8.45
CA PRO A 61 -3.57 22.78 9.76
C PRO A 61 -4.09 21.48 10.41
N LEU A 62 -3.85 21.33 11.71
CA LEU A 62 -4.35 20.17 12.45
C LEU A 62 -5.89 20.09 12.37
N ASN A 63 -6.43 18.86 12.23
CA ASN A 63 -7.87 18.58 12.15
C ASN A 63 -8.56 19.28 10.97
N THR A 64 -7.85 19.44 9.85
CA THR A 64 -8.38 19.98 8.60
C THR A 64 -8.19 18.94 7.50
N PRO A 65 -9.14 18.82 6.54
CA PRO A 65 -9.00 17.88 5.43
C PRO A 65 -7.66 18.05 4.71
N PHE A 66 -6.89 16.96 4.66
CA PHE A 66 -5.58 16.92 4.04
C PHE A 66 -5.40 15.62 3.29
N ALA A 67 -4.96 15.73 2.04
CA ALA A 67 -4.75 14.58 1.18
C ALA A 67 -3.44 14.70 0.40
N VAL A 68 -2.81 13.55 0.20
CA VAL A 68 -1.66 13.39 -0.69
C VAL A 68 -2.17 13.01 -2.06
N THR A 69 -1.68 13.68 -3.11
CA THR A 69 -1.96 13.31 -4.50
C THR A 69 -0.98 12.25 -4.96
N ILE A 70 -1.51 11.17 -5.53
CA ILE A 70 -0.76 10.07 -6.14
C ILE A 70 -0.98 10.11 -7.65
N LYS A 71 0.11 10.11 -8.41
CA LYS A 71 0.12 10.06 -9.86
C LYS A 71 0.81 8.78 -10.31
N ILE A 72 0.11 7.94 -11.05
CA ILE A 72 0.63 6.71 -11.62
C ILE A 72 0.63 6.87 -13.14
N THR A 73 1.81 6.77 -13.74
CA THR A 73 1.99 6.98 -15.19
C THR A 73 2.37 5.68 -15.85
N TYR A 74 1.68 5.32 -16.93
CA TYR A 74 2.15 4.26 -17.80
C TYR A 74 3.22 4.81 -18.73
N THR A 75 4.46 4.34 -18.57
CA THR A 75 5.62 4.88 -19.29
C THR A 75 5.59 4.64 -20.80
N GLY A 76 4.73 3.71 -21.26
CA GLY A 76 4.75 3.26 -22.66
C GLY A 76 5.90 2.32 -22.98
N HIS A 77 6.50 1.69 -21.96
CA HIS A 77 7.55 0.70 -22.11
C HIS A 77 7.18 -0.64 -21.47
N LEU A 78 7.73 -1.72 -22.03
CA LEU A 78 7.66 -3.08 -21.49
C LEU A 78 9.01 -3.50 -20.96
N LEU A 79 9.01 -4.27 -19.88
CA LEU A 79 10.21 -4.94 -19.43
C LEU A 79 10.44 -6.24 -20.21
N ASN A 80 11.59 -6.36 -20.85
CA ASN A 80 12.00 -7.57 -21.55
C ASN A 80 12.68 -8.56 -20.58
N PRO A 81 12.74 -9.87 -20.90
CA PRO A 81 13.40 -10.86 -20.04
C PRO A 81 14.88 -10.58 -19.76
N ASP A 82 15.55 -9.83 -20.64
CA ASP A 82 16.96 -9.45 -20.51
C ASP A 82 17.17 -8.15 -19.70
N GLY A 83 16.10 -7.60 -19.10
CA GLY A 83 16.12 -6.36 -18.34
C GLY A 83 16.12 -5.09 -19.19
N THR A 84 16.10 -5.21 -20.53
CA THR A 84 15.95 -4.05 -21.42
C THR A 84 14.49 -3.62 -21.52
N THR A 85 14.25 -2.42 -22.06
CA THR A 85 12.89 -1.91 -22.27
C THR A 85 12.55 -1.79 -23.74
N THR A 86 11.36 -2.24 -24.15
CA THR A 86 10.82 -2.00 -25.50
C THR A 86 9.64 -1.03 -25.47
N PRO A 87 9.48 -0.14 -26.47
CA PRO A 87 8.29 0.70 -26.55
C PRO A 87 7.01 -0.13 -26.77
N ALA A 88 5.96 0.22 -26.04
CA ALA A 88 4.61 -0.26 -26.24
C ALA A 88 3.71 0.87 -26.73
N THR A 89 2.80 0.53 -27.65
CA THR A 89 1.81 1.45 -28.21
C THR A 89 0.39 1.15 -27.74
N ARG A 90 0.19 -0.02 -27.10
CA ARG A 90 -1.12 -0.49 -26.69
C ARG A 90 -1.49 0.06 -25.31
N PRO A 91 -2.76 0.43 -25.09
CA PRO A 91 -3.26 0.76 -23.77
C PRO A 91 -3.32 -0.49 -22.89
N ILE A 92 -3.33 -0.25 -21.59
CA ILE A 92 -3.52 -1.28 -20.56
C ILE A 92 -4.77 -0.93 -19.77
N THR A 93 -5.47 -1.93 -19.24
CA THR A 93 -6.52 -1.74 -18.26
C THR A 93 -6.20 -2.57 -17.04
N PHE A 94 -6.29 -1.97 -15.87
CA PHE A 94 -6.01 -2.64 -14.60
C PHE A 94 -6.99 -2.26 -13.52
N ARG A 95 -7.13 -3.12 -12.52
CA ARG A 95 -7.94 -2.88 -11.35
C ARG A 95 -7.18 -1.97 -10.38
N SER A 96 -7.68 -0.76 -10.18
CA SER A 96 -6.94 0.29 -9.46
C SER A 96 -7.11 0.22 -7.94
N TRP A 97 -8.22 -0.37 -7.46
CA TRP A 97 -8.53 -0.45 -6.04
C TRP A 97 -7.44 -1.08 -5.15
N PRO A 98 -6.80 -2.22 -5.49
CA PRO A 98 -5.75 -2.81 -4.66
C PRO A 98 -4.54 -1.90 -4.43
N VAL A 99 -4.29 -0.94 -5.31
CA VAL A 99 -3.21 0.04 -5.19
C VAL A 99 -3.49 1.02 -4.03
N LEU A 100 -4.77 1.28 -3.74
CA LEU A 100 -5.23 2.24 -2.73
C LEU A 100 -5.61 1.58 -1.40
N ALA A 101 -5.75 0.26 -1.37
CA ALA A 101 -6.22 -0.46 -0.19
C ALA A 101 -5.10 -0.64 0.86
N TRP A 102 -4.98 0.33 1.78
CA TRP A 102 -4.05 0.30 2.91
C TRP A 102 -4.00 -1.02 3.68
N HIS A 103 -5.14 -1.69 3.81
CA HIS A 103 -5.35 -2.77 4.76
C HIS A 103 -5.37 -4.17 4.13
N GLN A 104 -5.14 -4.29 2.83
CA GLN A 104 -5.29 -5.56 2.09
C GLN A 104 -4.04 -5.99 1.35
N THR A 105 -2.93 -5.32 1.63
CA THR A 105 -1.65 -5.61 1.02
C THR A 105 -0.73 -6.17 2.09
N ASP A 106 0.31 -6.90 1.69
CA ASP A 106 1.30 -7.38 2.64
C ASP A 106 1.95 -6.16 3.32
N PRO A 107 1.69 -5.90 4.61
CA PRO A 107 2.14 -4.69 5.28
C PRO A 107 3.65 -4.67 5.50
N SER A 108 4.37 -5.75 5.16
CA SER A 108 5.84 -5.71 5.10
C SER A 108 6.35 -5.18 3.76
N ARG A 109 5.60 -5.37 2.66
CA ARG A 109 6.10 -5.13 1.29
C ARG A 109 5.39 -3.98 0.57
N GLU A 110 4.09 -3.83 0.78
CA GLU A 110 3.21 -3.00 -0.05
C GLU A 110 2.56 -1.84 0.72
N GLY A 111 1.88 -0.96 -0.02
CA GLY A 111 0.99 0.06 0.51
C GLY A 111 1.70 1.33 0.97
N PHE A 112 1.02 2.09 1.83
CA PHE A 112 1.48 3.38 2.29
C PHE A 112 2.16 3.30 3.67
N ARG A 113 3.12 4.18 3.92
CA ARG A 113 3.78 4.34 5.22
C ARG A 113 3.72 5.80 5.62
N LEU A 114 3.37 6.04 6.88
CA LEU A 114 3.42 7.35 7.49
C LEU A 114 4.47 7.31 8.60
N TYR A 115 5.45 8.20 8.52
CA TYR A 115 6.45 8.39 9.57
C TYR A 115 6.22 9.76 10.22
N ARG A 116 6.50 9.84 11.51
CA ARG A 116 6.49 11.09 12.28
C ARG A 116 7.89 11.42 12.75
N HIS A 117 8.18 12.70 12.86
CA HIS A 117 9.37 13.22 13.48
C HIS A 117 8.97 14.35 14.43
N ARG A 118 9.48 14.27 15.67
CA ARG A 118 9.20 15.20 16.76
C ARG A 118 10.48 15.94 17.14
N PRO A 119 10.66 17.20 16.72
CA PRO A 119 11.91 17.93 16.92
C PRO A 119 12.33 18.16 18.39
N ASN A 120 11.48 17.85 19.38
CA ASN A 120 11.68 18.29 20.78
C ASN A 120 11.40 17.21 21.85
N ASN A 121 11.39 15.91 21.55
CA ASN A 121 11.00 14.91 22.57
C ASN A 121 12.08 14.63 23.65
N GLY A 122 13.23 15.30 23.62
CA GLY A 122 14.31 15.12 24.60
C GLY A 122 15.13 13.83 24.44
N SER A 123 14.81 12.99 23.45
CA SER A 123 15.69 11.92 22.97
C SER A 123 16.84 12.51 22.16
N SER A 124 18.03 11.96 22.31
CA SER A 124 19.21 12.34 21.53
C SER A 124 19.13 11.93 20.06
N ASP A 125 18.16 11.08 19.70
CA ASP A 125 17.97 10.62 18.34
C ASP A 125 16.87 11.42 17.64
N ASP A 126 17.30 12.24 16.69
CA ASP A 126 16.51 12.97 15.68
C ASP A 126 15.86 11.98 14.68
N ALA A 127 15.21 10.94 15.19
CA ALA A 127 14.77 9.78 14.43
C ALA A 127 13.31 9.92 13.94
N TRP A 128 13.06 9.41 12.74
CA TRP A 128 11.72 9.20 12.21
C TRP A 128 11.13 7.93 12.81
N GLU A 129 9.92 8.01 13.34
CA GLU A 129 9.16 6.88 13.89
C GLU A 129 8.01 6.49 12.96
N LEU A 130 7.79 5.19 12.73
CA LEU A 130 6.64 4.71 11.96
C LEU A 130 5.37 4.97 12.77
N CYS A 131 4.35 5.57 12.15
CA CYS A 131 3.03 5.71 12.75
C CYS A 131 2.32 4.37 12.60
N GLU A 132 2.03 3.73 13.74
CA GLU A 132 1.12 2.59 13.77
C GLU A 132 -0.25 3.05 13.27
N VAL A 133 -0.81 2.32 12.32
CA VAL A 133 -2.19 2.54 11.89
C VAL A 133 -3.07 1.92 12.96
N ASP A 134 -3.87 2.75 13.64
CA ASP A 134 -4.78 2.28 14.69
C ASP A 134 -5.61 1.09 14.20
N ASP A 135 -5.58 -0.01 14.95
CA ASP A 135 -6.27 -1.25 14.63
C ASP A 135 -7.80 -1.07 14.63
N GLY A 136 -8.29 -0.01 15.28
CA GLY A 136 -9.69 0.43 15.27
C GLY A 136 -10.13 1.20 14.03
N SER A 137 -9.20 1.72 13.22
CA SER A 137 -9.48 2.35 11.91
C SER A 137 -9.67 1.31 10.80
N ILE A 138 -9.34 0.05 11.09
CA ILE A 138 -9.63 -1.09 10.24
C ILE A 138 -11.15 -1.22 10.15
N CYS A 139 -11.71 -1.02 8.95
CA CYS A 139 -13.13 -1.26 8.69
C CYS A 139 -13.47 -2.72 9.03
N CYS A 140 -13.91 -2.97 10.27
CA CYS A 140 -14.29 -4.27 10.83
C CYS A 140 -15.61 -4.82 10.26
N PHE A 141 -16.04 -4.40 9.08
CA PHE A 141 -17.33 -4.78 8.51
C PHE A 141 -17.15 -5.96 7.55
N ALA A 142 -17.07 -7.16 8.11
CA ALA A 142 -16.68 -8.35 7.36
C ALA A 142 -17.47 -9.61 7.77
N ILE A 143 -18.79 -9.62 7.53
CA ILE A 143 -19.47 -10.90 7.26
C ILE A 143 -19.57 -11.01 5.75
N TYR A 144 -18.79 -11.90 5.15
CA TYR A 144 -18.62 -12.09 3.72
C TYR A 144 -19.27 -13.41 3.25
N ASP A 145 -20.53 -13.63 3.63
CA ASP A 145 -21.25 -14.88 3.34
C ASP A 145 -21.87 -14.91 1.94
N ASP A 146 -21.89 -13.78 1.24
CA ASP A 146 -22.37 -13.68 -0.12
C ASP A 146 -21.39 -14.38 -1.09
N PRO A 147 -21.87 -14.93 -2.22
CA PRO A 147 -21.00 -15.50 -3.23
C PRO A 147 -20.22 -14.43 -4.01
N ASP A 148 -19.12 -14.85 -4.63
CA ASP A 148 -18.35 -14.04 -5.57
C ASP A 148 -19.24 -13.51 -6.70
N LYS A 149 -18.89 -12.32 -7.19
CA LYS A 149 -19.67 -11.56 -8.17
C LYS A 149 -18.87 -11.40 -9.45
N GLU A 150 -19.50 -11.77 -10.56
CA GLU A 150 -18.96 -11.49 -11.89
C GLU A 150 -19.25 -10.03 -12.25
N VAL A 151 -18.18 -9.26 -12.51
CA VAL A 151 -18.24 -7.82 -12.75
C VAL A 151 -17.67 -7.51 -14.14
N PRO A 152 -18.39 -6.79 -15.01
CA PRO A 152 -17.83 -6.31 -16.27
C PRO A 152 -16.75 -5.25 -16.02
N VAL A 153 -15.56 -5.43 -16.61
CA VAL A 153 -14.43 -4.50 -16.48
C VAL A 153 -14.82 -3.07 -16.89
N ALA A 154 -15.61 -2.94 -17.95
CA ALA A 154 -16.06 -1.65 -18.49
C ALA A 154 -17.16 -0.95 -17.67
N LYS A 155 -17.67 -1.57 -16.60
CA LYS A 155 -18.73 -1.03 -15.75
C LYS A 155 -18.30 -0.95 -14.29
N GLY A 156 -17.05 -0.55 -14.04
CA GLY A 156 -16.57 -0.29 -12.68
C GLY A 156 -17.60 0.54 -11.91
N ASN A 157 -18.05 0.01 -10.77
CA ASN A 157 -18.90 0.74 -9.85
C ASN A 157 -18.04 1.50 -8.84
N HIS A 158 -18.50 2.72 -8.54
CA HIS A 158 -17.83 3.62 -7.61
C HIS A 158 -17.70 2.91 -6.26
N LEU A 159 -16.46 2.85 -5.76
CA LEU A 159 -16.01 2.52 -4.41
C LEU A 159 -15.15 1.25 -4.28
N THR A 160 -15.31 0.20 -5.11
CA THR A 160 -14.47 -1.02 -4.93
C THR A 160 -14.16 -1.82 -6.21
N THR A 161 -14.82 -1.54 -7.34
CA THR A 161 -14.62 -2.28 -8.59
C THR A 161 -14.05 -1.42 -9.70
N ASP A 162 -13.27 -0.40 -9.32
CA ASP A 162 -12.71 0.55 -10.26
C ASP A 162 -11.63 -0.11 -11.14
N PHE A 163 -11.81 0.07 -12.45
CA PHE A 163 -10.84 -0.28 -13.48
C PHE A 163 -10.38 1.00 -14.16
N THR A 164 -9.09 1.05 -14.45
CA THR A 164 -8.44 2.22 -15.03
C THR A 164 -7.72 1.79 -16.29
N SER A 165 -7.99 2.47 -17.39
CA SER A 165 -7.18 2.35 -18.60
C SER A 165 -6.15 3.46 -18.67
N LEU A 166 -4.97 3.12 -19.18
CA LEU A 166 -3.93 4.09 -19.51
C LEU A 166 -3.36 3.78 -20.89
N HIS A 167 -3.31 4.80 -21.74
CA HIS A 167 -2.46 4.79 -22.93
C HIS A 167 -0.99 5.03 -22.56
N PRO A 168 -0.04 4.62 -23.42
CA PRO A 168 1.37 4.99 -23.28
C PRO A 168 1.55 6.51 -23.04
N GLY A 169 2.18 6.87 -21.94
CA GLY A 169 2.40 8.26 -21.50
C GLY A 169 1.25 8.88 -20.70
N GLU A 170 0.13 8.18 -20.52
CA GLU A 170 -1.02 8.67 -19.75
C GLU A 170 -0.82 8.46 -18.24
N THR A 171 -1.42 9.35 -17.46
CA THR A 171 -1.35 9.36 -16.01
C THR A 171 -2.74 9.21 -15.39
N TRP A 172 -2.88 8.24 -14.50
CA TRP A 172 -3.99 8.15 -13.56
C TRP A 172 -3.63 8.92 -12.28
N THR A 173 -4.52 9.82 -11.86
CA THR A 173 -4.34 10.63 -10.65
C THR A 173 -5.43 10.29 -9.64
N THR A 174 -5.03 10.09 -8.39
CA THR A 174 -5.91 9.83 -7.25
C THR A 174 -5.36 10.52 -6.01
N THR A 175 -6.11 10.49 -4.90
CA THR A 175 -5.72 11.13 -3.65
C THR A 175 -5.92 10.19 -2.49
N GLU A 176 -5.00 10.24 -1.53
CA GLU A 176 -5.11 9.56 -0.25
C GLU A 176 -5.33 10.56 0.86
N THR A 177 -6.41 10.40 1.63
CA THR A 177 -6.77 11.34 2.69
C THR A 177 -6.04 10.95 3.97
N LEU A 178 -5.17 11.83 4.49
CA LEU A 178 -4.48 11.58 5.76
C LEU A 178 -5.22 12.18 6.96
N GLN A 179 -6.02 13.22 6.73
CA GLN A 179 -6.94 13.79 7.71
C GLN A 179 -8.26 14.07 7.01
N GLY A 180 -9.36 13.54 7.54
CA GLY A 180 -10.73 13.80 7.11
C GLY A 180 -11.55 14.41 8.23
N GLU A 181 -12.83 14.68 7.95
CA GLU A 181 -13.76 15.24 8.96
C GLU A 181 -14.14 14.21 10.04
N THR A 182 -14.12 12.92 9.70
CA THR A 182 -14.62 11.83 10.54
C THR A 182 -13.57 10.78 10.90
N TRP A 183 -12.41 10.81 10.25
CA TRP A 183 -11.29 9.90 10.50
C TRP A 183 -9.96 10.58 10.15
N SER A 184 -8.87 10.14 10.77
CA SER A 184 -7.51 10.63 10.52
C SER A 184 -6.54 9.45 10.57
N LEU A 185 -5.55 9.47 9.68
CA LEU A 185 -4.38 8.60 9.74
C LEU A 185 -3.22 9.24 10.50
N LEU A 186 -3.29 10.56 10.74
CA LEU A 186 -2.37 11.16 11.71
C LEU A 186 -2.73 10.65 13.11
N PRO A 187 -1.72 10.30 13.94
CA PRO A 187 -1.95 9.90 15.32
C PRO A 187 -2.73 10.95 16.11
N ASP A 188 -3.60 10.51 17.03
CA ASP A 188 -4.43 11.38 17.87
C ASP A 188 -3.61 12.35 18.74
N ASP A 189 -2.36 11.99 19.04
CA ASP A 189 -1.42 12.80 19.81
C ASP A 189 -0.54 13.71 18.93
N ALA A 190 -0.90 13.91 17.65
CA ALA A 190 -0.25 14.86 16.76
C ALA A 190 -0.44 16.30 17.24
N VAL A 191 0.65 17.06 17.30
CA VAL A 191 0.65 18.46 17.75
C VAL A 191 1.22 19.40 16.69
N PRO A 192 0.87 20.71 16.71
CA PRO A 192 1.53 21.70 15.86
C PRO A 192 3.05 21.66 16.02
N GLY A 193 3.76 21.61 14.88
CA GLY A 193 5.21 21.45 14.81
C GLY A 193 5.68 20.04 14.50
N ASP A 194 4.81 19.02 14.66
CA ASP A 194 5.12 17.65 14.23
C ASP A 194 5.34 17.61 12.71
N ARG A 195 6.36 16.86 12.30
CA ARG A 195 6.69 16.63 10.90
C ARG A 195 6.28 15.23 10.53
N PHE A 196 5.68 15.09 9.36
CA PHE A 196 5.26 13.81 8.84
C PHE A 196 5.89 13.57 7.48
N ARG A 197 6.19 12.30 7.21
CA ARG A 197 6.69 11.83 5.94
C ARG A 197 5.84 10.67 5.46
N PHE A 198 5.26 10.84 4.27
CA PHE A 198 4.37 9.87 3.66
C PHE A 198 5.03 9.22 2.46
N TYR A 199 5.05 7.90 2.44
CA TYR A 199 5.63 7.08 1.37
C TYR A 199 4.63 6.09 0.81
N PHE A 200 4.83 5.74 -0.45
CA PHE A 200 4.19 4.60 -1.09
C PHE A 200 5.25 3.56 -1.44
N LYS A 201 5.16 2.36 -0.86
CA LYS A 201 6.11 1.25 -1.09
C LYS A 201 5.87 0.51 -2.40
N GLY A 202 4.73 0.72 -3.05
CA GLY A 202 4.32 -0.03 -4.22
C GLY A 202 3.13 -0.94 -3.93
N ALA A 203 2.58 -1.53 -4.97
CA ALA A 203 1.47 -2.47 -4.88
C ALA A 203 1.49 -3.48 -6.03
N TYR A 204 1.10 -4.71 -5.74
CA TYR A 204 0.74 -5.67 -6.77
C TYR A 204 -0.69 -5.42 -7.25
N VAL A 205 -0.83 -5.40 -8.56
CA VAL A 205 -2.15 -5.36 -9.20
C VAL A 205 -2.65 -6.79 -9.31
N ASP A 206 -3.85 -7.04 -8.80
CA ASP A 206 -4.48 -8.36 -8.79
C ASP A 206 -5.06 -8.75 -10.17
N TRP A 207 -5.43 -7.76 -10.99
CA TRP A 207 -5.91 -7.97 -12.34
C TRP A 207 -5.52 -6.82 -13.28
N TRP A 208 -4.98 -7.16 -14.45
CA TRP A 208 -4.79 -6.25 -15.57
C TRP A 208 -4.83 -7.01 -16.89
N ASP A 209 -5.11 -6.34 -18.00
CA ASP A 209 -5.01 -6.89 -19.35
C ASP A 209 -4.68 -5.78 -20.37
N TRP A 210 -4.37 -6.19 -21.60
CA TRP A 210 -4.19 -5.29 -22.72
C TRP A 210 -5.51 -4.81 -23.30
N GLY A 211 -5.56 -3.52 -23.64
CA GLY A 211 -6.73 -2.87 -24.22
C GLY A 211 -7.24 -1.75 -23.32
N ASP A 212 -8.06 -0.89 -23.89
CA ASP A 212 -8.78 0.14 -23.13
C ASP A 212 -10.16 -0.38 -22.67
N LEU A 213 -10.83 0.41 -21.82
CA LEU A 213 -12.15 0.08 -21.29
C LEU A 213 -13.19 -0.17 -22.39
N GLU A 214 -13.14 0.54 -23.53
CA GLU A 214 -14.10 0.35 -24.63
C GLU A 214 -13.81 -0.92 -25.44
N GLU A 215 -12.55 -1.32 -25.59
CA GLU A 215 -12.16 -2.63 -26.11
C GLU A 215 -12.69 -3.75 -25.20
N HIS A 216 -12.45 -3.66 -23.89
CA HIS A 216 -12.96 -4.64 -22.91
C HIS A 216 -14.48 -4.70 -22.86
N LYS A 217 -15.16 -3.56 -23.01
CA LYS A 217 -16.62 -3.48 -23.13
C LYS A 217 -17.13 -4.23 -24.34
N ARG A 218 -16.46 -4.07 -25.49
CA ARG A 218 -16.84 -4.72 -26.75
C ARG A 218 -16.58 -6.22 -26.71
N ALA A 219 -15.46 -6.63 -26.08
CA ALA A 219 -15.12 -8.02 -25.87
C ALA A 219 -16.03 -8.71 -24.82
N GLY A 220 -16.72 -7.94 -23.98
CA GLY A 220 -17.51 -8.47 -22.88
C GLY A 220 -16.65 -9.03 -21.75
N THR A 221 -15.47 -8.44 -21.51
CA THR A 221 -14.54 -8.90 -20.47
C THR A 221 -15.17 -8.73 -19.08
N THR A 222 -15.18 -9.83 -18.32
CA THR A 222 -15.64 -9.89 -16.94
C THR A 222 -14.55 -10.42 -16.03
N VAL A 223 -14.61 -10.03 -14.76
CA VAL A 223 -13.75 -10.57 -13.71
C VAL A 223 -14.61 -11.11 -12.57
N LEU A 224 -14.10 -12.11 -11.85
CA LEU A 224 -14.76 -12.66 -10.68
C LEU A 224 -14.15 -12.03 -9.42
N LEU A 225 -14.93 -11.20 -8.73
CA LEU A 225 -14.51 -10.54 -7.50
C LEU A 225 -15.19 -11.19 -6.30
N PRO A 226 -14.55 -11.19 -5.12
CA PRO A 226 -15.24 -11.55 -3.90
C PRO A 226 -16.50 -10.72 -3.67
N CYS A 227 -17.43 -11.23 -2.87
CA CYS A 227 -18.71 -10.59 -2.62
C CYS A 227 -18.60 -9.16 -2.09
N TRP A 228 -17.53 -8.92 -1.32
CA TRP A 228 -16.98 -7.61 -1.06
C TRP A 228 -16.00 -7.29 -2.18
N GLY A 229 -16.47 -6.46 -3.11
CA GLY A 229 -15.71 -6.06 -4.29
C GLY A 229 -14.41 -5.34 -3.95
N GLY A 230 -14.11 -5.04 -2.68
CA GLY A 230 -12.83 -4.47 -2.26
C GLY A 230 -11.72 -5.50 -2.10
N ALA A 231 -12.02 -6.80 -2.03
CA ALA A 231 -10.99 -7.83 -1.89
C ALA A 231 -10.21 -8.06 -3.18
N ARG A 232 -9.00 -8.64 -3.05
CA ARG A 232 -8.22 -9.10 -4.20
C ARG A 232 -9.02 -10.14 -5.00
N THR A 233 -8.90 -10.06 -6.32
CA THR A 233 -9.57 -10.91 -7.30
C THR A 233 -9.28 -12.39 -7.03
N ILE A 234 -10.30 -13.24 -7.14
CA ILE A 234 -10.14 -14.69 -7.05
C ILE A 234 -9.76 -15.19 -8.44
N MET A 235 -8.54 -15.69 -8.59
CA MET A 235 -8.07 -16.26 -9.85
C MET A 235 -8.95 -17.46 -10.26
N ARG A 236 -9.39 -17.54 -11.53
CA ARG A 236 -9.86 -18.83 -12.06
C ARG A 236 -8.68 -19.64 -12.59
N GLU A 237 -8.76 -20.96 -12.42
CA GLU A 237 -7.81 -21.95 -12.96
C GLU A 237 -7.64 -21.86 -14.50
N THR A 238 -8.61 -21.26 -15.21
CA THR A 238 -8.58 -21.04 -16.66
C THR A 238 -7.90 -19.73 -17.08
N ASP A 239 -7.67 -18.82 -16.13
CA ASP A 239 -7.00 -17.57 -16.40
C ASP A 239 -5.51 -17.89 -16.43
N LYS A 240 -4.96 -18.00 -17.65
CA LYS A 240 -3.50 -18.03 -17.88
C LYS A 240 -2.88 -17.05 -16.89
N LYS A 241 -1.98 -17.52 -16.01
CA LYS A 241 -1.26 -16.70 -15.02
C LYS A 241 -1.08 -15.30 -15.58
N MET A 242 -1.95 -14.37 -15.19
CA MET A 242 -1.84 -13.00 -15.69
C MET A 242 -0.48 -12.51 -15.18
N PRO A 243 0.33 -11.85 -16.02
CA PRO A 243 1.65 -11.45 -15.57
C PRO A 243 1.49 -10.54 -14.34
N THR A 244 2.38 -10.58 -13.36
CA THR A 244 2.24 -9.71 -12.20
C THR A 244 2.53 -8.27 -12.61
N LEU A 245 1.50 -7.42 -12.76
CA LEU A 245 1.70 -5.98 -12.92
C LEU A 245 2.00 -5.37 -11.56
N VAL A 246 3.09 -4.61 -11.50
CA VAL A 246 3.55 -3.94 -10.30
C VAL A 246 3.40 -2.43 -10.50
N VAL A 247 2.74 -1.77 -9.56
CA VAL A 247 2.91 -0.34 -9.35
C VAL A 247 4.12 -0.18 -8.44
N PRO A 248 5.25 0.37 -8.91
CA PRO A 248 6.44 0.47 -8.08
C PRO A 248 6.21 1.44 -6.93
N GLY A 249 7.04 1.35 -5.89
CA GLY A 249 7.12 2.39 -4.88
C GLY A 249 7.46 3.76 -5.49
N ALA A 250 7.01 4.81 -4.82
CA ALA A 250 7.43 6.17 -5.18
C ALA A 250 8.92 6.32 -4.87
N GLU A 251 9.67 6.92 -5.79
CA GLU A 251 11.11 7.19 -5.59
C GLU A 251 11.36 8.06 -4.35
N GLU A 252 10.47 9.05 -4.15
CA GLU A 252 10.51 9.97 -3.02
C GLU A 252 9.15 10.00 -2.31
N GLY A 253 9.21 10.19 -1.00
CA GLY A 253 8.04 10.48 -0.17
C GLY A 253 7.74 11.96 -0.15
N VAL A 254 6.58 12.33 0.38
CA VAL A 254 6.23 13.73 0.63
C VAL A 254 6.35 14.04 2.12
N GLU A 255 6.89 15.21 2.43
CA GLU A 255 6.99 15.71 3.79
C GLU A 255 6.03 16.88 4.01
N PHE A 256 5.42 16.93 5.20
CA PHE A 256 4.60 18.06 5.61
C PHE A 256 4.68 18.31 7.11
N VAL A 257 4.41 19.55 7.50
CA VAL A 257 4.38 19.99 8.90
C VAL A 257 2.96 20.29 9.34
N VAL A 258 2.58 19.81 10.52
CA VAL A 258 1.30 20.15 11.14
C VAL A 258 1.39 21.55 11.74
N LEU A 259 0.43 22.40 11.41
CA LEU A 259 0.30 23.76 11.94
C LEU A 259 -0.86 23.85 12.92
N ASP A 260 -0.79 24.85 13.79
CA ASP A 260 -1.96 25.24 14.56
C ASP A 260 -3.05 25.76 13.60
N LYS A 261 -4.29 25.36 13.86
CA LYS A 261 -5.46 25.74 13.07
C LYS A 261 -5.56 27.26 12.89
N ASN A 262 -5.13 28.03 13.88
CA ASN A 262 -5.19 29.49 13.87
C ASN A 262 -4.03 30.18 13.13
N SER A 263 -2.96 29.45 12.78
CA SER A 263 -1.80 30.04 12.11
C SER A 263 -1.92 30.08 10.58
N ALA A 264 -2.85 29.30 10.00
CA ALA A 264 -3.06 29.23 8.55
C ALA A 264 -3.90 30.39 7.98
N GLU A 265 -4.73 31.04 8.81
CA GLU A 265 -5.56 32.18 8.37
C GLU A 265 -4.78 33.51 8.30
N GLY A 266 -3.57 33.58 8.86
CA GLY A 266 -2.75 34.80 8.89
C GLY A 266 -1.92 35.07 7.63
N SER A 267 -1.86 34.14 6.67
CA SER A 267 -0.99 34.26 5.49
C SER A 267 -1.66 34.90 4.26
N ALA A 268 -2.98 35.15 4.30
CA ALA A 268 -3.75 35.66 3.15
C ALA A 268 -3.99 37.18 3.19
N GLY A 269 -3.38 37.91 4.10
CA GLY A 269 -3.56 39.35 4.18
C GLY A 269 -2.40 40.05 4.85
N GLU A 270 -1.39 40.43 4.07
CA GLU A 270 -0.60 41.64 4.31
C GLU A 270 0.27 41.95 3.07
N GLY A 271 0.00 43.12 2.46
CA GLY A 271 0.96 43.88 1.63
C GLY A 271 0.75 43.88 0.13
#